data_AF-A0AA46Q667-F1
#
_entry.id   AF-A0AA46Q667-F1
#
_cell.length_a   1.000
_cell.length_b   1.000
_cell.length_c   1.000
_cell.angle_alpha   90.00
_cell.angle_beta   90.00
_cell.angle_gamma   90.00
#
_symmetry.space_group_name_H-M   'P 1'
#
loop_
_entity.id
_entity.type
_entity.pdbx_description
1 polymer ?
#
loop_
_entity_poly.entity_id
_entity_poly.type
_entity_poly.pdbx_seq_one_letter_code
_entity_poly.pdbx_strand_id
1 'polypeptide(L)'
;MKRVFTLAVLTACCLGAAPSEVRAANSSIGPLATCGGISSQVFAGGYVVNRTCDGSNISGFGTTLDDAVSNVNEFSKLLDQGLSCSYGSFQATPGAFNTNFNCSLKNAGGGLGRSGQIAGIGTTATDAGNNVLDFAKLYAASSGYQCSSAQIQLLNGGFITDFSCAYPNTGGGLGRSDTISGIGSTSTEAAQNARGFAELAASVKRVCRTTSGSIRLNGVIFEVTFTCSNTGRAVVGYGSTLTSAGRDALMQAQSQ
;
A
#
# COMPACT_ATOMS: atom_id res chain seq x y z
N MET A 1 -57.76 -44.66 7.97
CA MET A 1 -56.65 -43.82 8.49
C MET A 1 -56.23 -42.87 7.37
N LYS A 2 -56.71 -41.63 7.42
CA LYS A 2 -56.51 -40.59 6.39
C LYS A 2 -55.18 -39.88 6.65
N ARG A 3 -54.27 -39.86 5.67
CA ARG A 3 -53.11 -38.96 5.66
C ARG A 3 -53.50 -37.73 4.85
N VAL A 4 -53.68 -36.61 5.56
CA VAL A 4 -53.94 -35.29 4.98
C VAL A 4 -52.59 -34.67 4.64
N PHE A 5 -52.44 -34.25 3.38
CA PHE A 5 -51.36 -33.38 2.91
C PHE A 5 -51.59 -31.97 3.46
N THR A 6 -50.64 -31.45 4.25
CA THR A 6 -50.60 -30.04 4.61
C THR A 6 -49.51 -29.36 3.79
N LEU A 7 -49.95 -28.49 2.89
CA LEU A 7 -49.12 -27.54 2.15
C LEU A 7 -48.68 -26.44 3.13
N ALA A 8 -47.38 -26.30 3.38
CA ALA A 8 -46.83 -25.14 4.07
C ALA A 8 -46.27 -24.17 3.03
N VAL A 9 -47.01 -23.08 2.79
CA VAL A 9 -46.53 -21.89 2.08
C VAL A 9 -45.56 -21.20 3.02
N LEU A 10 -44.26 -21.20 2.69
CA LEU A 10 -43.26 -20.41 3.40
C LEU A 10 -42.86 -19.21 2.55
N THR A 11 -43.32 -18.04 3.01
CA THR A 11 -43.01 -16.72 2.52
C THR A 11 -41.51 -16.47 2.58
N ALA A 12 -40.93 -16.11 1.44
CA ALA A 12 -39.60 -15.51 1.35
C ALA A 12 -39.62 -14.15 2.06
N CYS A 13 -38.81 -14.00 3.11
CA CYS A 13 -38.42 -12.69 3.62
C CYS A 13 -36.93 -12.69 3.90
N CYS A 14 -36.27 -11.68 3.36
CA CYS A 14 -34.85 -11.45 3.36
C CYS A 14 -34.21 -11.58 4.75
N LEU A 15 -33.23 -12.48 4.88
CA LEU A 15 -32.15 -12.36 5.85
C LEU A 15 -30.87 -12.35 5.04
N GLY A 16 -30.39 -11.14 4.75
CA GLY A 16 -29.07 -10.92 4.21
C GLY A 16 -28.05 -11.55 5.14
N ALA A 17 -27.17 -12.38 4.58
CA ALA A 17 -25.93 -12.72 5.23
C ALA A 17 -25.18 -11.39 5.43
N ALA A 18 -25.09 -10.95 6.69
CA ALA A 18 -24.18 -9.89 7.07
C ALA A 18 -22.77 -10.32 6.61
N PRO A 19 -21.97 -9.43 5.98
CA PRO A 19 -20.58 -9.72 5.74
C PRO A 19 -19.93 -10.01 7.09
N SER A 20 -19.23 -11.14 7.19
CA SER A 20 -18.40 -11.48 8.33
C SER A 20 -17.52 -10.27 8.64
N GLU A 21 -17.82 -9.58 9.74
CA GLU A 21 -16.96 -8.54 10.28
C GLU A 21 -15.59 -9.15 10.48
N VAL A 22 -14.64 -8.74 9.64
CA VAL A 22 -13.22 -8.90 9.92
C VAL A 22 -13.03 -8.30 11.29
N ARG A 23 -12.79 -9.16 12.27
CA ARG A 23 -12.51 -8.80 13.65
C ARG A 23 -11.41 -7.74 13.60
N ALA A 24 -11.79 -6.47 13.73
CA ALA A 24 -10.86 -5.39 13.93
C ALA A 24 -10.10 -5.76 15.21
N ALA A 25 -8.84 -6.14 15.05
CA ALA A 25 -7.96 -6.23 16.19
C ALA A 25 -8.03 -4.87 16.86
N ASN A 26 -8.57 -4.86 18.07
CA ASN A 26 -8.73 -3.70 18.91
C ASN A 26 -7.31 -3.18 19.18
N SER A 27 -6.80 -2.28 18.33
CA SER A 27 -5.55 -1.58 18.57
C SER A 27 -5.85 -0.58 19.67
N SER A 28 -5.73 -1.02 20.93
CA SER A 28 -5.56 -0.11 22.04
C SER A 28 -4.42 0.82 21.67
N ILE A 29 -4.74 2.11 21.46
CA ILE A 29 -3.76 3.16 21.22
C ILE A 29 -2.81 3.10 22.41
N GLY A 30 -1.60 2.60 22.18
CA GLY A 30 -0.54 2.63 23.18
C GLY A 30 -0.27 4.08 23.59
N PRO A 31 0.31 4.33 24.77
CA PRO A 31 0.76 5.68 25.11
C PRO A 31 1.66 6.17 23.97
N LEU A 32 1.30 7.32 23.37
CA LEU A 32 2.12 7.96 22.34
C LEU A 32 3.57 8.00 22.83
N ALA A 33 4.50 7.52 22.01
CA ALA A 33 5.94 7.62 22.26
C ALA A 33 6.30 9.01 22.80
N THR A 34 7.24 9.09 23.74
CA THR A 34 7.67 10.37 24.30
C THR A 34 8.43 11.14 23.23
N CYS A 35 7.70 12.01 22.56
CA CYS A 35 8.21 12.72 21.39
C CYS A 35 8.56 14.17 21.73
N GLY A 36 9.79 14.57 21.41
CA GLY A 36 10.29 15.93 21.57
C GLY A 36 9.65 16.94 20.60
N GLY A 37 10.30 18.10 20.49
CA GLY A 37 9.87 19.19 19.61
C GLY A 37 9.81 18.79 18.13
N ILE A 38 9.05 19.58 17.37
CA ILE A 38 8.89 19.40 15.93
C ILE A 38 9.86 20.34 15.19
N SER A 39 10.51 19.83 14.15
CA SER A 39 11.17 20.66 13.13
C SER A 39 10.48 20.48 11.78
N SER A 40 10.44 21.53 10.96
CA SER A 40 9.77 21.51 9.67
C SER A 40 10.67 22.03 8.55
N GLN A 41 10.59 21.40 7.39
CA GLN A 41 11.19 21.86 6.15
C GLN A 41 10.09 22.10 5.11
N VAL A 42 10.19 23.19 4.37
CA VAL A 42 9.29 23.51 3.26
C VAL A 42 9.94 23.11 1.94
N PHE A 43 9.17 22.57 1.02
CA PHE A 43 9.59 22.32 -0.36
C PHE A 43 8.48 22.73 -1.34
N ALA A 44 8.80 22.73 -2.63
CA ALA A 44 7.82 23.02 -3.67
C ALA A 44 6.70 21.96 -3.69
N GLY A 45 5.53 22.33 -3.16
CA GLY A 45 4.35 21.47 -3.10
C GLY A 45 4.05 20.84 -1.73
N GLY A 46 4.80 21.16 -0.66
CA GLY A 46 4.46 20.68 0.67
C GLY A 46 5.48 20.92 1.79
N TYR A 47 5.31 20.15 2.85
CA TYR A 47 6.04 20.20 4.12
C TYR A 47 6.56 18.83 4.52
N VAL A 48 7.77 18.80 5.04
CA VAL A 48 8.32 17.67 5.80
C VAL A 48 8.36 18.08 7.25
N VAL A 49 7.81 17.24 8.12
CA VAL A 49 7.87 17.42 9.58
C VAL A 49 8.75 16.32 10.15
N ASN A 50 9.67 16.66 11.05
CA ASN A 50 10.50 15.70 11.77
C ASN A 50 10.26 15.82 13.27
N ARG A 51 10.31 14.68 13.95
CA ARG A 51 10.16 14.57 15.39
C ARG A 51 11.05 13.46 15.92
N THR A 52 11.68 13.69 17.07
CA THR A 52 12.42 12.62 17.77
C THR A 52 11.51 12.01 18.82
N CYS A 53 11.25 10.71 18.72
CA CYS A 53 10.38 9.93 19.60
C CYS A 53 11.19 8.75 20.14
N ASP A 54 11.33 8.64 21.46
CA ASP A 54 12.10 7.57 22.13
C ASP A 54 13.49 7.32 21.50
N GLY A 55 14.19 8.42 21.21
CA GLY A 55 15.54 8.43 20.61
C GLY A 55 15.59 8.13 19.10
N SER A 56 14.44 7.92 18.45
CA SER A 56 14.32 7.61 17.02
C SER A 56 13.74 8.80 16.25
N ASN A 57 14.27 9.09 15.06
CA ASN A 57 13.78 10.17 14.21
C ASN A 57 12.65 9.67 13.33
N ILE A 58 11.49 10.31 13.48
CA ILE A 58 10.28 10.04 12.70
C ILE A 58 9.95 11.25 11.87
N SER A 59 9.60 11.03 10.61
CA SER A 59 9.19 12.11 9.72
C SER A 59 7.75 11.93 9.23
N GLY A 60 7.14 13.03 8.81
CA GLY A 60 5.86 13.07 8.13
C GLY A 60 5.94 13.96 6.90
N PHE A 61 5.09 13.70 5.92
CA PHE A 61 5.09 14.37 4.63
C PHE A 61 3.66 14.76 4.24
N GLY A 62 3.46 16.00 3.79
CA GLY A 62 2.12 16.51 3.48
C GLY A 62 2.15 17.76 2.62
N THR A 63 1.02 18.07 1.99
CA THR A 63 0.83 19.30 1.21
C THR A 63 0.72 20.53 2.11
N THR A 64 0.12 20.38 3.29
CA THR A 64 0.10 21.39 4.34
C THR A 64 0.97 20.98 5.53
N LEU A 65 1.29 21.93 6.41
CA LEU A 65 1.98 21.63 7.66
C LEU A 65 1.15 20.67 8.54
N ASP A 66 -0.17 20.89 8.61
CA ASP A 66 -1.08 20.05 9.40
C ASP A 66 -1.15 18.62 8.86
N ASP A 67 -1.15 18.44 7.54
CA ASP A 67 -1.10 17.11 6.91
C ASP A 67 0.21 16.40 7.26
N ALA A 68 1.34 17.11 7.19
CA ALA A 68 2.64 16.55 7.54
C ALA A 68 2.74 16.21 9.04
N VAL A 69 2.13 17.02 9.91
CA VAL A 69 2.02 16.74 11.35
C VAL A 69 1.12 15.52 11.61
N SER A 70 -0.01 15.41 10.91
CA SER A 70 -0.88 14.25 11.01
C SER A 70 -0.14 12.98 10.58
N ASN A 71 0.57 13.05 9.45
CA ASN A 71 1.35 11.94 8.91
C ASN A 71 2.49 11.50 9.85
N VAL A 72 3.26 12.43 10.46
CA VAL A 72 4.31 12.07 11.43
C VAL A 72 3.73 11.41 12.68
N ASN A 73 2.53 11.85 13.12
CA ASN A 73 1.87 11.26 14.27
C ASN A 73 1.43 9.82 13.98
N GLU A 74 0.94 9.52 12.77
CA GLU A 74 0.65 8.14 12.37
C GLU A 74 1.91 7.28 12.28
N PHE A 75 3.02 7.81 11.73
CA PHE A 75 4.30 7.10 11.73
C PHE A 75 4.82 6.81 13.14
N SER A 76 4.60 7.72 14.10
CA SER A 76 5.03 7.52 15.49
C SER A 76 4.38 6.29 16.14
N LYS A 77 3.17 5.91 15.71
CA LYS A 77 2.49 4.70 16.19
C LYS A 77 3.16 3.40 15.72
N LEU A 78 3.99 3.45 14.68
CA LEU A 78 4.72 2.29 14.19
C LEU A 78 5.95 1.98 15.07
N LEU A 79 6.34 2.89 15.97
CA LEU A 79 7.40 2.64 16.96
C LEU A 79 7.03 1.50 17.92
N ASP A 80 5.75 1.36 18.26
CA ASP A 80 5.25 0.25 19.07
C ASP A 80 5.46 -1.12 18.38
N GLN A 81 5.54 -1.11 17.05
CA GLN A 81 5.86 -2.28 16.23
C GLN A 81 7.36 -2.39 15.94
N GLY A 82 8.19 -1.58 16.61
CA GLY A 82 9.64 -1.53 16.45
C GLY A 82 10.11 -0.82 15.18
N LEU A 83 9.22 -0.16 14.44
CA LEU A 83 9.53 0.50 13.17
C LEU A 83 9.72 2.02 13.35
N SER A 84 10.88 2.52 12.93
CA SER A 84 11.15 3.96 12.80
C SER A 84 11.34 4.31 11.35
N CYS A 85 10.70 5.36 10.86
CA CYS A 85 10.84 5.84 9.49
C CYS A 85 11.14 7.34 9.46
N SER A 86 12.24 7.72 8.81
CA SER A 86 12.62 9.12 8.59
C SER A 86 12.57 9.46 7.11
N TYR A 87 12.32 10.73 6.81
CA TYR A 87 12.30 11.26 5.46
C TYR A 87 13.67 11.05 4.80
N GLY A 88 13.66 10.57 3.56
CA GLY A 88 14.85 10.35 2.75
C GLY A 88 14.95 11.35 1.61
N SER A 89 14.02 11.26 0.66
CA SER A 89 14.06 12.08 -0.55
C SER A 89 12.67 12.31 -1.15
N PHE A 90 12.58 13.31 -2.02
CA PHE A 90 11.37 13.68 -2.73
C PHE A 90 11.69 13.97 -4.20
N GLN A 91 10.78 13.59 -5.08
CA GLN A 91 10.78 13.93 -6.49
C GLN A 91 9.35 14.23 -6.96
N ALA A 92 9.17 15.34 -7.68
CA ALA A 92 7.96 15.62 -8.43
C ALA A 92 8.12 15.21 -9.89
N THR A 93 7.10 14.58 -10.46
CA THR A 93 6.97 14.30 -11.89
C THR A 93 5.58 14.77 -12.37
N PRO A 94 5.34 14.91 -13.68
CA PRO A 94 4.04 15.34 -14.17
C PRO A 94 2.90 14.45 -13.63
N GLY A 95 2.01 15.06 -12.84
CA GLY A 95 0.85 14.38 -12.25
C GLY A 95 1.15 13.47 -11.05
N ALA A 96 2.37 13.49 -10.50
CA ALA A 96 2.71 12.66 -9.35
C ALA A 96 3.82 13.23 -8.44
N PHE A 97 3.69 12.94 -7.15
CA PHE A 97 4.66 13.20 -6.09
C PHE A 97 5.19 11.85 -5.63
N ASN A 98 6.51 11.68 -5.63
CA ASN A 98 7.19 10.48 -5.17
C ASN A 98 8.07 10.84 -3.96
N THR A 99 7.82 10.22 -2.82
CA THR A 99 8.61 10.41 -1.60
C THR A 99 9.19 9.08 -1.15
N ASN A 100 10.40 9.11 -0.60
CA ASN A 100 11.04 7.95 -0.01
C ASN A 100 11.36 8.20 1.45
N PHE A 101 11.16 7.16 2.27
CA PHE A 101 11.47 7.14 3.68
C PHE A 101 12.50 6.04 3.97
N ASN A 102 13.47 6.35 4.81
CA ASN A 102 14.40 5.38 5.36
C ASN A 102 13.79 4.79 6.63
N CYS A 103 13.43 3.52 6.55
CA CYS A 103 12.74 2.79 7.60
C CYS A 103 13.67 1.73 8.22
N SER A 104 13.63 1.59 9.54
CA SER A 104 14.40 0.60 10.28
C SER A 104 13.50 -0.14 11.26
N LEU A 105 13.46 -1.46 11.15
CA LEU A 105 12.74 -2.35 12.06
C LEU A 105 13.72 -2.91 13.08
N LYS A 106 13.52 -2.58 14.37
CA LYS A 106 14.28 -3.17 15.47
C LYS A 106 14.09 -4.69 15.46
N ASN A 107 15.19 -5.44 15.51
CA ASN A 107 15.11 -6.90 15.70
C ASN A 107 14.64 -7.21 17.13
N ALA A 108 13.89 -8.30 17.30
CA ALA A 108 13.42 -8.78 18.61
C ALA A 108 14.54 -9.04 19.65
N GLY A 109 15.82 -9.05 19.24
CA GLY A 109 16.99 -9.22 20.09
C GLY A 109 17.93 -8.00 20.20
N GLY A 110 17.50 -6.80 19.80
CA GLY A 110 18.25 -5.55 20.02
C GLY A 110 19.51 -5.32 19.14
N GLY A 111 19.84 -6.24 18.22
CA GLY A 111 20.90 -6.06 17.22
C GLY A 111 20.47 -5.27 15.98
N LEU A 112 21.45 -4.89 15.13
CA LEU A 112 21.29 -4.09 13.89
C LEU A 112 20.03 -4.47 13.11
N GLY A 113 19.00 -3.63 13.21
CA GLY A 113 17.67 -3.86 12.63
C GLY A 113 17.69 -3.95 11.11
N ARG A 114 16.65 -4.58 10.54
CA ARG A 114 16.42 -4.55 9.09
C ARG A 114 16.16 -3.09 8.70
N SER A 115 17.00 -2.53 7.83
CA SER A 115 16.85 -1.15 7.37
C SER A 115 16.59 -1.15 5.86
N GLY A 116 15.76 -0.24 5.41
CA GLY A 116 15.14 -0.29 4.09
C GLY A 116 14.58 1.04 3.65
N GLN A 117 14.48 1.24 2.35
CA GLN A 117 13.78 2.40 1.80
C GLN A 117 12.35 2.01 1.46
N ILE A 118 11.39 2.84 1.86
CA ILE A 118 9.98 2.68 1.51
C ILE A 118 9.56 3.88 0.67
N ALA A 119 8.94 3.62 -0.47
CA ALA A 119 8.48 4.66 -1.38
C ALA A 119 6.97 4.87 -1.28
N GLY A 120 6.51 6.09 -1.50
CA GLY A 120 5.10 6.44 -1.63
C GLY A 120 4.89 7.36 -2.81
N ILE A 121 3.84 7.11 -3.58
CA ILE A 121 3.45 7.93 -4.72
C ILE A 121 2.05 8.47 -4.48
N GLY A 122 1.79 9.72 -4.85
CA GLY A 122 0.46 10.30 -4.83
C GLY A 122 0.29 11.44 -5.82
N THR A 123 -0.94 11.85 -6.06
CA THR A 123 -1.27 13.03 -6.87
C THR A 123 -0.97 14.33 -6.12
N THR A 124 -0.94 14.26 -4.79
CA THR A 124 -0.48 15.32 -3.90
C THR A 124 0.64 14.82 -2.99
N ALA A 125 1.33 15.74 -2.31
CA ALA A 125 2.31 15.38 -1.29
C ALA A 125 1.64 14.61 -0.13
N THR A 126 0.44 15.02 0.30
CA THR A 126 -0.34 14.30 1.32
C THR A 126 -0.65 12.86 0.90
N ASP A 127 -1.08 12.65 -0.35
CA ASP A 127 -1.34 11.29 -0.85
C ASP A 127 -0.07 10.42 -0.88
N ALA A 128 1.06 11.00 -1.30
CA ALA A 128 2.34 10.30 -1.31
C ALA A 128 2.78 9.91 0.12
N GLY A 129 2.59 10.82 1.09
CA GLY A 129 2.84 10.56 2.51
C GLY A 129 1.93 9.49 3.10
N ASN A 130 0.65 9.45 2.71
CA ASN A 130 -0.27 8.40 3.15
C ASN A 130 0.06 7.04 2.53
N ASN A 131 0.43 7.01 1.26
CA ASN A 131 0.82 5.76 0.59
C ASN A 131 2.16 5.22 1.12
N VAL A 132 3.14 6.08 1.47
CA VAL A 132 4.39 5.62 2.11
C VAL A 132 4.13 5.04 3.50
N LEU A 133 3.19 5.62 4.25
CA LEU A 133 2.75 5.11 5.55
C LEU A 133 2.11 3.72 5.42
N ASP A 134 1.30 3.50 4.40
CA ASP A 134 0.68 2.20 4.17
C ASP A 134 1.70 1.11 3.81
N PHE A 135 2.71 1.42 2.99
CA PHE A 135 3.82 0.49 2.77
C PHE A 135 4.68 0.28 4.03
N ALA A 136 4.82 1.29 4.90
CA ALA A 136 5.49 1.13 6.19
C ALA A 136 4.72 0.21 7.15
N LYS A 137 3.39 0.29 7.19
CA LYS A 137 2.54 -0.67 7.91
C LYS A 137 2.74 -2.08 7.38
N LEU A 138 2.78 -2.26 6.05
CA LEU A 138 3.08 -3.56 5.44
C LEU A 138 4.46 -4.06 5.86
N TYR A 139 5.48 -3.19 5.84
CA TYR A 139 6.84 -3.53 6.26
C TYR A 139 6.89 -4.02 7.71
N ALA A 140 6.23 -3.32 8.64
CA ALA A 140 6.10 -3.77 10.03
C ALA A 140 5.35 -5.11 10.14
N ALA A 141 4.16 -5.21 9.55
CA ALA A 141 3.29 -6.38 9.67
C ALA A 141 3.89 -7.66 9.06
N SER A 142 4.66 -7.52 7.97
CA SER A 142 5.26 -8.64 7.24
C SER A 142 6.65 -9.01 7.73
N SER A 143 7.11 -8.43 8.86
CA SER A 143 8.46 -8.61 9.39
C SER A 143 9.56 -8.26 8.38
N GLY A 144 9.31 -7.24 7.56
CA GLY A 144 10.31 -6.60 6.71
C GLY A 144 10.10 -6.72 5.20
N TYR A 145 8.90 -7.06 4.70
CA TYR A 145 8.62 -6.93 3.27
C TYR A 145 8.58 -5.45 2.89
N GLN A 146 9.58 -5.01 2.15
CA GLN A 146 9.76 -3.60 1.79
C GLN A 146 9.46 -3.38 0.32
N CYS A 147 8.86 -2.24 0.02
CA CYS A 147 8.65 -1.76 -1.33
C CYS A 147 9.32 -0.38 -1.46
N SER A 148 10.43 -0.38 -2.17
CA SER A 148 11.25 0.79 -2.45
C SER A 148 11.07 1.24 -3.90
N SER A 149 11.68 2.36 -4.26
CA SER A 149 11.97 2.77 -5.64
C SER A 149 10.77 2.66 -6.58
N ALA A 150 10.16 3.80 -6.86
CA ALA A 150 8.96 3.83 -7.65
C ALA A 150 9.21 4.45 -9.04
N GLN A 151 8.96 3.70 -10.12
CA GLN A 151 8.86 4.25 -11.46
C GLN A 151 7.42 4.61 -11.77
N ILE A 152 7.22 5.78 -12.38
CA ILE A 152 5.90 6.31 -12.72
C ILE A 152 5.85 6.44 -14.23
N GLN A 153 4.89 5.77 -14.85
CA GLN A 153 4.62 5.90 -16.27
C GLN A 153 3.25 6.56 -16.44
N LEU A 154 3.25 7.69 -17.14
CA LEU A 154 2.02 8.35 -17.55
C LEU A 154 1.45 7.66 -18.79
N LEU A 155 0.16 7.34 -18.73
CA LEU A 155 -0.60 6.75 -19.83
C LEU A 155 -1.65 7.75 -20.30
N ASN A 156 -2.19 7.51 -21.50
CA ASN A 156 -3.41 8.20 -21.90
C ASN A 156 -4.56 7.74 -20.99
N GLY A 157 -4.99 8.61 -20.07
CA GLY A 157 -6.08 8.33 -19.13
C GLY A 157 -5.67 7.78 -17.76
N GLY A 158 -4.38 7.71 -17.41
CA GLY A 158 -3.94 7.34 -16.07
C GLY A 158 -2.45 7.07 -15.88
N PHE A 159 -2.10 6.23 -14.92
CA PHE A 159 -0.74 6.01 -14.43
C PHE A 159 -0.48 4.52 -14.18
N ILE A 160 0.74 4.07 -14.47
CA ILE A 160 1.33 2.85 -13.91
C ILE A 160 2.38 3.26 -12.89
N THR A 161 2.36 2.64 -11.72
CA THR A 161 3.37 2.81 -10.69
C THR A 161 4.02 1.47 -10.39
N ASP A 162 5.31 1.35 -10.69
CA ASP A 162 6.12 0.16 -10.46
C ASP A 162 6.94 0.35 -9.18
N PHE A 163 6.78 -0.53 -8.19
CA PHE A 163 7.56 -0.58 -6.96
C PHE A 163 8.51 -1.78 -6.98
N SER A 164 9.74 -1.59 -6.51
CA SER A 164 10.69 -2.68 -6.29
C SER A 164 10.50 -3.24 -4.88
N CYS A 165 9.91 -4.43 -4.78
CA CYS A 165 9.55 -5.06 -3.52
C CYS A 165 10.40 -6.31 -3.23
N ALA A 166 10.83 -6.47 -1.98
CA ALA A 166 11.67 -7.60 -1.59
C ALA A 166 11.49 -7.98 -0.12
N TYR A 167 11.77 -9.25 0.19
CA TYR A 167 12.19 -9.63 1.53
C TYR A 167 13.70 -9.40 1.68
N PRO A 168 14.18 -8.89 2.83
CA PRO A 168 15.60 -8.88 3.13
C PRO A 168 16.12 -10.32 3.16
N ASN A 169 17.33 -10.51 2.62
CA ASN A 169 18.03 -11.77 2.67
C ASN A 169 18.45 -12.14 4.12
N THR A 170 18.91 -13.37 4.32
CA THR A 170 19.38 -13.88 5.61
C THR A 170 20.54 -13.10 6.23
N GLY A 171 21.25 -12.28 5.43
CA GLY A 171 22.32 -11.39 5.88
C GLY A 171 21.85 -9.95 6.21
N GLY A 172 20.54 -9.67 6.17
CA GLY A 172 19.98 -8.35 6.49
C GLY A 172 20.04 -7.32 5.34
N GLY A 173 20.59 -7.68 4.18
CA GLY A 173 20.56 -6.86 2.96
C GLY A 173 19.29 -7.08 2.14
N LEU A 174 19.00 -6.21 1.16
CA LEU A 174 17.93 -6.46 0.18
C LEU A 174 18.14 -7.82 -0.50
N GLY A 175 17.14 -8.70 -0.41
CA GLY A 175 17.11 -9.92 -1.20
C GLY A 175 16.87 -9.64 -2.68
N ARG A 176 16.63 -10.69 -3.46
CA ARG A 176 16.22 -10.55 -4.87
C ARG A 176 14.87 -9.81 -4.90
N SER A 177 14.85 -8.62 -5.50
CA SER A 177 13.66 -7.78 -5.59
C SER A 177 12.83 -8.11 -6.81
N ASP A 178 11.52 -8.12 -6.64
CA ASP A 178 10.54 -8.26 -7.70
C ASP A 178 9.82 -6.93 -7.94
N THR A 179 9.45 -6.67 -9.19
CA THR A 179 8.67 -5.47 -9.53
C THR A 179 7.19 -5.75 -9.37
N ILE A 180 6.51 -4.92 -8.57
CA ILE A 180 5.07 -4.90 -8.41
C ILE A 180 4.51 -3.65 -9.05
N SER A 181 3.54 -3.81 -9.95
CA SER A 181 2.87 -2.69 -10.59
C SER A 181 1.51 -2.44 -9.96
N GLY A 182 1.08 -1.20 -9.96
CA GLY A 182 -0.32 -0.82 -9.86
C GLY A 182 -0.70 0.12 -11.00
N ILE A 183 -1.98 0.17 -11.30
CA ILE A 183 -2.54 1.03 -12.35
C ILE A 183 -3.74 1.79 -11.80
N GLY A 184 -3.90 3.04 -12.22
CA GLY A 184 -4.99 3.90 -11.77
C GLY A 184 -5.21 5.07 -12.70
N SER A 185 -6.36 5.71 -12.61
CA SER A 185 -6.64 6.96 -13.32
C SER A 185 -5.84 8.13 -12.75
N THR A 186 -5.45 8.04 -11.48
CA THR A 186 -4.50 8.93 -10.82
C THR A 186 -3.28 8.16 -10.31
N SER A 187 -2.20 8.89 -10.02
CA SER A 187 -0.99 8.34 -9.41
C SER A 187 -1.24 7.81 -7.99
N THR A 188 -2.16 8.43 -7.24
CA THR A 188 -2.62 7.93 -5.93
C THR A 188 -3.29 6.56 -6.06
N GLU A 189 -4.25 6.41 -6.96
CA GLU A 189 -4.98 5.16 -7.15
C GLU A 189 -4.07 4.04 -7.70
N ALA A 190 -3.14 4.39 -8.59
CA ALA A 190 -2.15 3.44 -9.08
C ALA A 190 -1.29 2.88 -7.93
N ALA A 191 -0.81 3.76 -7.03
CA ALA A 191 -0.04 3.34 -5.87
C ALA A 191 -0.86 2.50 -4.87
N GLN A 192 -2.14 2.83 -4.66
CA GLN A 192 -3.04 2.05 -3.81
C GLN A 192 -3.28 0.64 -4.38
N ASN A 193 -3.50 0.52 -5.70
CA ASN A 193 -3.63 -0.78 -6.35
C ASN A 193 -2.29 -1.56 -6.29
N ALA A 194 -1.14 -0.88 -6.44
CA ALA A 194 0.18 -1.51 -6.29
C ALA A 194 0.39 -2.06 -4.86
N ARG A 195 -0.03 -1.31 -3.84
CA ARG A 195 0.01 -1.76 -2.44
C ARG A 195 -0.79 -3.04 -2.24
N GLY A 196 -1.99 -3.15 -2.80
CA GLY A 196 -2.78 -4.38 -2.72
C GLY A 196 -2.07 -5.59 -3.33
N PHE A 197 -1.37 -5.42 -4.46
CA PHE A 197 -0.52 -6.47 -5.01
C PHE A 197 0.72 -6.76 -4.15
N ALA A 198 1.28 -5.76 -3.48
CA ALA A 198 2.37 -5.95 -2.51
C ALA A 198 1.93 -6.75 -1.28
N GLU A 199 0.72 -6.54 -0.78
CA GLU A 199 0.13 -7.35 0.29
C GLU A 199 -0.07 -8.81 -0.14
N LEU A 200 -0.54 -9.01 -1.38
CA LEU A 200 -0.65 -10.34 -1.98
C LEU A 200 0.73 -11.02 -2.12
N ALA A 201 1.73 -10.28 -2.58
CA ALA A 201 3.10 -10.79 -2.69
C ALA A 201 3.71 -11.10 -1.32
N ALA A 202 3.45 -10.30 -0.30
CA ALA A 202 3.91 -10.57 1.05
C ALA A 202 3.29 -11.87 1.61
N SER A 203 1.98 -12.03 1.42
CA SER A 203 1.20 -13.14 2.01
C SER A 203 1.43 -14.48 1.31
N VAL A 204 1.30 -14.54 -0.02
CA VAL A 204 1.33 -15.80 -0.79
C VAL A 204 2.44 -15.86 -1.84
N LYS A 205 3.41 -14.94 -1.77
CA LYS A 205 4.56 -14.83 -2.70
C LYS A 205 4.19 -14.58 -4.16
N ARG A 206 2.94 -14.21 -4.44
CA ARG A 206 2.46 -13.93 -5.80
C ARG A 206 2.76 -12.48 -6.18
N VAL A 207 3.81 -12.28 -6.96
CA VAL A 207 4.18 -10.97 -7.51
C VAL A 207 3.49 -10.79 -8.85
N CYS A 208 2.80 -9.67 -9.04
CA CYS A 208 2.13 -9.32 -10.29
C CYS A 208 2.62 -7.97 -10.83
N ARG A 209 2.85 -7.93 -12.14
CA ARG A 209 3.35 -6.75 -12.86
C ARG A 209 2.52 -6.50 -14.12
N THR A 210 2.33 -5.24 -14.50
CA THR A 210 1.75 -4.84 -15.79
C THR A 210 2.68 -3.91 -16.56
N THR A 211 2.36 -3.68 -17.83
CA THR A 211 3.08 -2.74 -18.71
C THR A 211 2.08 -1.98 -19.57
N SER A 212 2.50 -0.87 -20.18
CA SER A 212 1.64 -0.08 -21.07
C SER A 212 1.07 -0.90 -22.24
N GLY A 213 1.85 -1.85 -22.78
CA GLY A 213 1.41 -2.77 -23.84
C GLY A 213 0.38 -3.82 -23.40
N SER A 214 0.14 -3.95 -22.10
CA SER A 214 -0.83 -4.88 -21.50
C SER A 214 -2.19 -4.25 -21.23
N ILE A 215 -2.40 -3.03 -21.73
CA ILE A 215 -3.63 -2.24 -21.55
C ILE A 215 -4.34 -2.11 -22.88
N ARG A 216 -5.63 -2.39 -22.88
CA ARG A 216 -6.50 -2.21 -24.05
C ARG A 216 -7.73 -1.42 -23.64
N LEU A 217 -8.17 -0.56 -24.55
CA LEU A 217 -9.48 0.09 -24.46
C LEU A 217 -10.36 -0.52 -25.54
N ASN A 218 -11.36 -1.29 -25.13
CA ASN A 218 -12.33 -1.90 -26.03
C ASN A 218 -13.68 -1.18 -25.85
N GLY A 219 -13.94 -0.20 -26.73
CA GLY A 219 -15.07 0.71 -26.58
C GLY A 219 -14.92 1.58 -25.32
N VAL A 220 -15.75 1.32 -24.31
CA VAL A 220 -15.77 2.05 -23.02
C VAL A 220 -15.18 1.26 -21.86
N ILE A 221 -14.63 0.07 -22.12
CA ILE A 221 -14.10 -0.83 -21.09
C ILE A 221 -12.58 -0.89 -21.22
N PHE A 222 -11.89 -0.57 -20.13
CA PHE A 222 -10.48 -0.85 -19.95
C PHE A 222 -10.28 -2.31 -19.59
N GLU A 223 -9.37 -2.96 -20.31
CA GLU A 223 -8.85 -4.29 -20.04
C GLU A 223 -7.37 -4.15 -19.68
N VAL A 224 -6.96 -4.64 -18.50
CA VAL A 224 -5.58 -4.57 -18.04
C VAL A 224 -5.09 -5.95 -17.65
N THR A 225 -4.02 -6.39 -18.30
CA THR A 225 -3.39 -7.68 -18.02
C THR A 225 -2.20 -7.51 -17.08
N PHE A 226 -2.15 -8.31 -16.01
CA PHE A 226 -0.98 -8.45 -15.14
C PHE A 226 -0.40 -9.86 -15.27
N THR A 227 0.91 -9.95 -15.40
CA THR A 227 1.66 -11.20 -15.38
C THR A 227 2.11 -11.50 -13.96
N CYS A 228 1.82 -12.70 -13.44
CA CYS A 228 2.19 -13.09 -12.08
C CYS A 228 3.20 -14.25 -12.02
N SER A 229 4.27 -14.11 -11.24
CA SER A 229 5.48 -14.96 -11.29
C SER A 229 5.33 -16.39 -10.72
N ASN A 230 4.31 -16.69 -9.91
CA ASN A 230 4.15 -18.01 -9.28
C ASN A 230 3.22 -18.99 -10.00
N THR A 231 2.37 -18.51 -10.91
CA THR A 231 1.39 -19.36 -11.60
C THR A 231 1.63 -19.42 -13.11
N GLY A 232 2.50 -18.56 -13.65
CA GLY A 232 2.64 -18.34 -15.10
C GLY A 232 1.35 -17.83 -15.75
N ARG A 233 0.32 -17.53 -14.96
CA ARG A 233 -1.00 -17.11 -15.43
C ARG A 233 -1.11 -15.60 -15.35
N ALA A 234 -1.56 -15.05 -16.47
CA ALA A 234 -2.04 -13.68 -16.51
C ALA A 234 -3.35 -13.57 -15.72
N VAL A 235 -3.51 -12.47 -15.00
CA VAL A 235 -4.81 -12.02 -14.49
C VAL A 235 -5.24 -10.80 -15.29
N VAL A 236 -6.52 -10.71 -15.63
CA VAL A 236 -7.03 -9.67 -16.52
C VAL A 236 -8.16 -8.96 -15.82
N GLY A 237 -7.95 -7.68 -15.48
CA GLY A 237 -8.99 -6.87 -14.86
C GLY A 237 -9.76 -6.04 -15.88
N TYR A 238 -11.05 -5.82 -15.60
CA TYR A 238 -11.94 -5.02 -16.43
C TYR A 238 -12.56 -3.86 -15.65
N GLY A 239 -12.78 -2.74 -16.32
CA GLY A 239 -13.43 -1.61 -15.67
C GLY A 239 -13.73 -0.43 -16.60
N SER A 240 -14.59 0.47 -16.14
CA SER A 240 -14.88 1.74 -16.85
C SER A 240 -13.74 2.77 -16.71
N THR A 241 -12.82 2.53 -15.76
CA THR A 241 -11.61 3.31 -15.54
C THR A 241 -10.41 2.37 -15.33
N LEU A 242 -9.20 2.90 -15.56
CA LEU A 242 -7.97 2.17 -15.22
C LEU A 242 -7.92 1.78 -13.74
N THR A 243 -8.42 2.63 -12.84
CA THR A 243 -8.53 2.29 -11.40
C THR A 243 -9.39 1.06 -11.17
N SER A 244 -10.60 1.02 -11.74
CA SER A 244 -11.50 -0.11 -11.57
C SER A 244 -10.96 -1.39 -12.20
N ALA A 245 -10.34 -1.31 -13.38
CA ALA A 245 -9.70 -2.45 -14.02
C ALA A 245 -8.52 -2.99 -13.20
N GLY A 246 -7.67 -2.11 -12.67
CA GLY A 246 -6.57 -2.50 -11.78
C GLY A 246 -7.05 -3.19 -10.51
N ARG A 247 -8.14 -2.68 -9.90
CA ARG A 247 -8.75 -3.27 -8.70
C ARG A 247 -9.38 -4.63 -9.00
N ASP A 248 -10.07 -4.77 -10.12
CA ASP A 248 -10.62 -6.04 -10.56
C ASP A 248 -9.53 -7.10 -10.79
N ALA A 249 -8.42 -6.72 -11.45
CA ALA A 249 -7.27 -7.61 -11.62
C ALA A 249 -6.69 -8.09 -10.28
N LEU A 250 -6.62 -7.21 -9.27
CA LEU A 250 -6.17 -7.55 -7.92
C LEU A 250 -7.12 -8.56 -7.25
N MET A 251 -8.43 -8.34 -7.33
CA MET A 251 -9.42 -9.27 -6.78
C MET A 251 -9.31 -10.65 -7.45
N GLN A 252 -9.15 -10.68 -8.77
CA GLN A 252 -8.93 -11.94 -9.49
C GLN A 252 -7.61 -12.62 -9.11
N ALA A 253 -6.55 -11.85 -8.84
CA ALA A 253 -5.28 -12.41 -8.37
C ALA A 253 -5.39 -13.02 -6.97
N GLN A 254 -6.26 -12.48 -6.12
CA GLN A 254 -6.53 -12.99 -4.78
C GLN A 254 -7.38 -14.27 -4.78
N SER A 255 -8.17 -14.51 -5.84
CA SER A 255 -9.09 -15.65 -5.92
C SER A 255 -8.52 -16.92 -6.56
N GLN A 256 -7.26 -16.93 -7.02
CA GLN A 256 -6.60 -18.13 -7.58
C GLN A 256 -5.43 -18.54 -6.69
#